data_AF-A0A0B3VWQ4-F1
#
_entry.id   AF-A0A0B3VWQ4-F1
#
_cell.length_a   1.000
_cell.length_b   1.000
_cell.length_c   1.000
_cell.angle_alpha   90.00
_cell.angle_beta   90.00
_cell.angle_gamma   90.00
#
_symmetry.space_group_name_H-M   'P 1'
#
loop_
_entity.id
_entity.type
_entity.pdbx_description
1 polymer ?
#
loop_
_entity_poly.entity_id
_entity_poly.type
_entity_poly.pdbx_seq_one_letter_code
_entity_poly.pdbx_strand_id
1 'polypeptide(L)'
;MNKTMNTGNRFLDSFKRVLVKFREAGFGIGFIKNLPKVADYFSDRNVFFLGKAKVFFSFVATLIYFVFSIDIIPEALFGPLGFFDDAFMIIWAIGIINEELDKYKGPQDPNMRGSKNVYKDPNIIDDARYSIKDDE
;
A
#
# COMPACT_ATOMS: atom_id res chain seq x y z
N MET A 1 -32.89 -5.90 -22.89
CA MET A 1 -32.28 -5.44 -21.62
C MET A 1 -30.86 -4.94 -21.92
N ASN A 2 -30.58 -3.67 -21.67
CA ASN A 2 -29.52 -2.87 -22.32
C ASN A 2 -28.09 -3.29 -21.91
N LYS A 3 -27.30 -3.79 -22.86
CA LYS A 3 -25.89 -4.20 -22.67
C LYS A 3 -24.96 -3.01 -22.35
N THR A 4 -25.36 -1.78 -22.70
CA THR A 4 -24.63 -0.52 -22.47
C THR A 4 -24.66 -0.01 -21.03
N MET A 5 -25.72 -0.27 -20.25
CA MET A 5 -25.78 0.13 -18.83
C MET A 5 -24.77 -0.62 -17.95
N ASN A 6 -24.27 -1.79 -18.37
CA ASN A 6 -23.39 -2.62 -17.57
C ASN A 6 -21.91 -2.17 -17.62
N THR A 7 -21.48 -1.55 -18.73
CA THR A 7 -20.06 -1.19 -18.93
C THR A 7 -19.70 0.13 -18.25
N GLY A 8 -20.57 1.15 -18.37
CA GLY A 8 -20.35 2.45 -17.72
C GLY A 8 -20.31 2.33 -16.20
N ASN A 9 -21.23 1.55 -15.62
CA ASN A 9 -21.24 1.31 -14.17
C ASN A 9 -19.97 0.61 -13.67
N ARG A 10 -19.44 -0.37 -14.42
CA ARG A 10 -18.17 -1.04 -14.07
C ARG A 10 -16.98 -0.09 -14.06
N PHE A 11 -16.93 0.85 -15.01
CA PHE A 11 -15.89 1.87 -15.05
C PHE A 11 -16.00 2.78 -13.81
N LEU A 12 -17.19 3.30 -13.53
CA LEU A 12 -17.45 4.15 -12.37
C LEU A 12 -17.14 3.43 -11.05
N ASP A 13 -17.45 2.14 -10.95
CA ASP A 13 -17.13 1.32 -9.78
C ASP A 13 -15.62 1.15 -9.60
N SER A 14 -14.88 0.97 -10.70
CA SER A 14 -13.42 0.86 -10.68
C SER A 14 -12.79 2.20 -10.27
N PHE A 15 -13.25 3.29 -10.87
CA PHE A 15 -12.82 4.65 -10.54
C PHE A 15 -13.09 4.97 -9.06
N LYS A 16 -14.30 4.68 -8.59
CA LYS A 16 -14.67 4.82 -7.17
C LYS A 16 -13.76 4.00 -6.27
N ARG A 17 -13.43 2.76 -6.64
CA ARG A 17 -12.52 1.91 -5.87
C ARG A 17 -11.12 2.53 -5.73
N VAL A 18 -10.59 3.11 -6.80
CA VAL A 18 -9.30 3.80 -6.79
C VAL A 18 -9.35 5.00 -5.83
N LEU A 19 -10.38 5.83 -5.94
CA LEU A 19 -10.55 6.99 -5.06
C LEU A 19 -10.73 6.60 -3.59
N VAL A 20 -11.47 5.51 -3.31
CA VAL A 20 -11.65 5.01 -1.94
C VAL A 20 -10.31 4.59 -1.34
N LYS A 21 -9.48 3.83 -2.08
CA LYS A 21 -8.13 3.43 -1.63
C LYS A 21 -7.23 4.63 -1.37
N PHE A 22 -7.27 5.63 -2.25
CA PHE A 22 -6.49 6.84 -2.08
C PHE A 22 -6.92 7.67 -0.86
N ARG A 23 -8.23 7.78 -0.64
CA ARG A 23 -8.79 8.42 0.55
C ARG A 23 -8.37 7.68 1.82
N GLU A 24 -8.44 6.35 1.82
CA GLU A 24 -7.98 5.50 2.93
C GLU A 24 -6.49 5.67 3.20
N ALA A 25 -5.69 5.93 2.16
CA ALA A 25 -4.28 6.30 2.29
C ALA A 25 -4.01 7.71 2.85
N GLY A 26 -5.04 8.39 3.36
CA GLY A 26 -4.93 9.75 3.88
C GLY A 26 -4.54 10.75 2.79
N PHE A 27 -5.05 10.57 1.56
CA PHE A 27 -4.75 11.42 0.40
C PHE A 27 -3.24 11.53 0.10
N GLY A 28 -2.50 10.43 0.27
CA GLY A 28 -1.06 10.34 0.00
C GLY A 28 -0.16 10.73 1.18
N ILE A 29 -0.70 11.38 2.23
CA ILE A 29 0.06 11.67 3.45
C ILE A 29 0.51 10.35 4.12
N GLY A 30 -0.35 9.34 4.12
CA GLY A 30 -0.03 8.00 4.63
C GLY A 30 1.13 7.37 3.86
N PHE A 31 1.12 7.48 2.53
CA PHE A 31 2.20 6.98 1.68
C PHE A 31 3.54 7.64 1.98
N ILE A 32 3.59 8.97 2.12
CA ILE A 32 4.84 9.68 2.45
C ILE A 32 5.40 9.21 3.80
N LYS A 33 4.55 9.03 4.81
CA LYS A 33 4.96 8.52 6.13
C LYS A 33 5.42 7.06 6.08
N ASN A 34 4.79 6.26 5.22
CA ASN A 34 5.07 4.84 5.05
C ASN A 34 6.19 4.57 4.03
N LEU A 35 6.73 5.60 3.37
CA LEU A 35 7.75 5.45 2.33
C LEU A 35 8.98 4.67 2.82
N PRO A 36 9.53 4.92 4.03
CA PRO A 36 10.64 4.11 4.55
C PRO A 36 10.30 2.63 4.75
N LYS A 37 9.02 2.31 5.02
CA LYS A 37 8.55 0.92 5.20
C LYS A 37 8.59 0.13 3.90
N VAL A 38 8.62 0.79 2.74
CA VAL A 38 8.68 0.12 1.43
C VAL A 38 9.95 -0.74 1.31
N ALA A 39 11.09 -0.22 1.75
CA ALA A 39 12.35 -0.96 1.70
C ALA A 39 12.29 -2.23 2.58
N ASP A 40 11.75 -2.11 3.79
CA ASP A 40 11.54 -3.22 4.70
C ASP A 40 10.56 -4.23 4.11
N TYR A 41 9.45 -3.77 3.52
CA TYR A 41 8.44 -4.60 2.86
C TYR A 41 9.02 -5.49 1.76
N PHE A 42 9.90 -4.93 0.91
CA PHE A 42 10.55 -5.72 -0.14
C PHE A 42 11.61 -6.68 0.39
N SER A 43 12.30 -6.31 1.47
CA SER A 43 13.37 -7.12 2.06
C SER A 43 12.83 -8.27 2.93
N ASP A 44 11.62 -8.13 3.47
CA ASP A 44 11.01 -9.11 4.37
C ASP A 44 10.56 -10.37 3.63
N ARG A 45 11.11 -11.53 4.00
CA ARG A 45 10.75 -12.82 3.39
C ARG A 45 9.36 -13.33 3.76
N ASN A 46 8.74 -12.79 4.80
CA ASN A 46 7.40 -13.19 5.25
C ASN A 46 6.28 -12.54 4.43
N VAL A 47 6.59 -11.51 3.65
CA VAL A 47 5.63 -10.86 2.76
C VAL A 47 5.43 -11.73 1.51
N PHE A 48 4.17 -12.08 1.24
CA PHE A 48 3.80 -12.83 0.05
C PHE A 48 4.30 -12.16 -1.24
N PHE A 49 4.83 -12.97 -2.15
CA PHE A 49 5.32 -12.51 -3.45
C PHE A 49 4.27 -11.71 -4.23
N LEU A 50 2.99 -12.09 -4.16
CA LEU A 50 1.90 -11.38 -4.83
C LEU A 50 1.73 -9.93 -4.34
N GLY A 51 1.93 -9.67 -3.05
CA GLY A 51 1.89 -8.32 -2.50
C GLY A 51 3.04 -7.47 -3.04
N LYS A 52 4.26 -8.02 -3.00
CA LYS A 52 5.46 -7.39 -3.60
C LYS A 52 5.28 -7.11 -5.07
N ALA A 53 4.73 -8.07 -5.82
CA ALA A 53 4.47 -7.92 -7.24
C ALA A 53 3.49 -6.77 -7.50
N LYS A 54 2.42 -6.60 -6.71
CA LYS A 54 1.50 -5.46 -6.87
C LYS A 54 2.19 -4.12 -6.67
N VAL A 55 2.94 -3.96 -5.57
CA VAL A 55 3.68 -2.72 -5.27
C VAL A 55 4.68 -2.41 -6.39
N PHE A 56 5.44 -3.42 -6.80
CA PHE A 56 6.40 -3.30 -7.90
C PHE A 56 5.72 -2.93 -9.23
N PHE A 57 4.63 -3.62 -9.59
CA PHE A 57 3.90 -3.34 -10.82
C PHE A 57 3.27 -1.94 -10.81
N SER A 58 2.72 -1.49 -9.69
CA SER A 58 2.19 -0.13 -9.61
C SER A 58 3.29 0.90 -9.87
N PHE A 59 4.50 0.69 -9.34
CA PHE A 59 5.63 1.59 -9.57
C PHE A 59 6.09 1.58 -11.02
N VAL A 60 6.30 0.38 -11.60
CA VAL A 60 6.75 0.22 -12.98
C VAL A 60 5.72 0.73 -13.98
N ALA A 61 4.43 0.47 -13.76
CA ALA A 61 3.36 0.94 -14.64
C ALA A 61 3.28 2.48 -14.64
N THR A 62 3.36 3.11 -13.47
CA THR A 62 3.42 4.57 -13.37
C THR A 62 4.68 5.14 -14.02
N LEU A 63 5.83 4.50 -13.84
CA LEU A 63 7.08 4.92 -14.48
C LEU A 63 6.99 4.84 -16.00
N ILE A 64 6.51 3.73 -16.56
CA ILE A 64 6.30 3.55 -17.99
C ILE A 64 5.36 4.63 -18.52
N TYR A 65 4.25 4.88 -17.83
CA TYR A 65 3.28 5.90 -18.22
C TYR A 65 3.93 7.28 -18.40
N PHE A 66 4.74 7.72 -17.43
CA PHE A 66 5.41 9.02 -17.49
C PHE A 66 6.60 9.05 -18.47
N VAL A 67 7.39 7.98 -18.56
CA VAL A 67 8.56 7.92 -19.46
C VAL A 67 8.15 7.94 -20.93
N PHE A 68 7.06 7.24 -21.26
CA PHE A 68 6.57 7.16 -22.63
C PHE A 68 5.56 8.26 -22.98
N SER A 69 5.26 9.17 -22.05
CA SER A 69 4.26 10.24 -22.24
C SER A 69 3.00 9.71 -22.93
N ILE A 70 2.44 8.62 -22.38
CA ILE A 70 1.37 7.84 -23.04
C ILE A 70 0.09 8.66 -23.23
N ASP A 71 -0.05 9.76 -22.48
CA ASP A 71 -1.04 10.86 -22.63
C ASP A 71 -2.37 10.39 -23.23
N ILE A 72 -3.17 9.71 -22.39
CA ILE A 72 -4.41 9.06 -22.81
C ILE A 72 -5.43 10.12 -23.23
N ILE A 73 -5.39 11.28 -22.57
CA ILE A 73 -6.19 12.46 -22.89
C ILE A 73 -5.26 13.57 -23.38
N PRO A 74 -5.05 13.70 -24.70
CA PRO A 74 -4.10 14.67 -25.23
C PRO A 74 -4.43 16.10 -24.77
N GLU A 75 -3.52 16.73 -24.06
CA GLU A 75 -3.71 18.06 -23.47
C GLU A 75 -3.94 19.12 -24.55
N ALA A 76 -3.33 18.94 -25.71
CA ALA A 76 -3.53 19.80 -26.88
C ALA A 76 -4.97 19.81 -27.41
N LEU A 77 -5.74 18.74 -27.16
CA LEU A 77 -7.13 18.61 -27.61
C LEU A 77 -8.14 18.95 -26.52
N PHE A 78 -7.82 18.61 -25.26
CA PHE A 78 -8.77 18.70 -24.14
C PHE A 78 -8.37 19.75 -23.09
N GLY A 79 -7.28 20.48 -23.32
CA GLY A 79 -6.80 21.54 -22.43
C GLY A 79 -6.43 20.98 -21.05
N PRO A 80 -6.75 21.70 -19.96
CA PRO A 80 -6.43 21.27 -18.59
C PRO A 80 -7.05 19.92 -18.18
N LEU A 81 -7.97 19.36 -18.97
CA LEU A 81 -8.52 18.04 -18.70
C LEU A 81 -7.50 16.91 -18.93
N GLY A 82 -6.44 17.14 -19.71
CA GLY A 82 -5.35 16.18 -19.89
C GLY A 82 -4.52 15.91 -18.63
N PHE A 83 -4.65 16.73 -17.58
CA PHE A 83 -4.01 16.42 -16.30
C PHE A 83 -4.76 15.36 -15.47
N PHE A 84 -5.98 14.99 -15.86
CA PHE A 84 -6.80 14.07 -15.07
C PHE A 84 -6.30 12.63 -15.12
N ASP A 85 -5.84 12.13 -16.27
CA ASP A 85 -5.28 10.79 -16.40
C ASP A 85 -3.91 10.67 -15.72
N ASP A 86 -3.08 11.70 -15.78
CA ASP A 86 -1.85 11.80 -15.00
C ASP A 86 -2.11 11.68 -13.50
N ALA A 87 -3.02 12.51 -12.99
CA ALA A 87 -3.40 12.50 -11.58
C ALA A 87 -4.01 11.14 -11.19
N PHE A 88 -4.85 10.57 -12.06
CA PHE A 88 -5.45 9.26 -11.83
C PHE A 88 -4.40 8.14 -11.72
N MET A 89 -3.39 8.14 -12.58
CA MET A 89 -2.29 7.17 -12.54
C MET A 89 -1.50 7.24 -11.23
N ILE A 90 -1.21 8.45 -10.75
CA ILE A 90 -0.53 8.66 -9.46
C ILE A 90 -1.41 8.18 -8.29
N ILE A 91 -2.68 8.61 -8.27
CA ILE A 91 -3.66 8.23 -7.25
C ILE A 91 -3.81 6.70 -7.17
N TRP A 92 -3.90 6.05 -8.33
CA TRP A 92 -3.97 4.59 -8.43
C TRP A 92 -2.75 3.91 -7.82
N ALA A 93 -1.54 4.36 -8.18
CA ALA A 93 -0.32 3.79 -7.64
C ALA A 93 -0.20 3.99 -6.13
N ILE A 94 -0.43 5.21 -5.63
CA ILE A 94 -0.42 5.51 -4.20
C ILE A 94 -1.42 4.62 -3.45
N GLY A 95 -2.64 4.46 -3.99
CA GLY A 95 -3.66 3.62 -3.39
C GLY A 95 -3.25 2.15 -3.28
N ILE A 96 -2.66 1.58 -4.34
CA ILE A 96 -2.18 0.19 -4.32
C ILE A 96 -1.02 0.01 -3.35
N ILE A 97 -0.03 0.91 -3.39
CA ILE A 97 1.14 0.80 -2.52
C ILE A 97 0.72 0.92 -1.06
N ASN A 98 -0.08 1.93 -0.72
CA ASN A 98 -0.50 2.13 0.65
C ASN A 98 -1.38 0.97 1.17
N GLU A 99 -2.27 0.42 0.34
CA GLU A 99 -3.07 -0.76 0.73
C GLU A 99 -2.20 -1.96 1.12
N GLU A 100 -1.11 -2.22 0.40
CA GLU A 100 -0.21 -3.33 0.69
C GLU A 100 0.73 -3.02 1.88
N LEU A 101 1.15 -1.76 2.05
CA LEU A 101 1.95 -1.33 3.20
C LEU A 101 1.16 -1.30 4.51
N ASP A 102 -0.13 -0.95 4.47
CA ASP A 102 -0.99 -0.92 5.68
C ASP A 102 -1.26 -2.34 6.20
N LYS A 103 -1.25 -3.35 5.34
CA LYS A 103 -1.31 -4.78 5.72
C LYS A 103 0.02 -5.26 6.33
N TYR A 104 1.11 -4.56 6.07
CA TYR A 104 2.45 -4.96 6.49
C TYR A 104 2.78 -4.47 7.90
N LYS A 105 2.82 -5.42 8.83
CA LYS A 105 3.29 -5.19 10.20
C LYS A 105 4.81 -5.38 10.26
N GLY A 106 5.54 -4.42 9.71
CA GLY A 106 7.00 -4.46 9.68
C GLY A 106 7.66 -4.09 11.02
N PRO A 107 9.01 -4.08 11.08
CA PRO A 107 9.78 -3.71 12.27
C PRO A 107 9.50 -2.29 12.80
N GLN A 108 8.96 -1.44 11.93
CA GLN A 108 8.58 -0.05 12.24
C GLN A 108 7.18 0.07 12.84
N ASP A 109 6.39 -1.02 12.93
CA ASP A 109 5.06 -0.99 13.53
C ASP A 109 5.17 -0.77 15.05
N PRO A 110 4.61 0.34 15.59
CA PRO A 110 4.66 0.63 17.02
C PRO A 110 3.97 -0.46 17.87
N ASN A 111 3.00 -1.18 17.32
CA ASN A 111 2.34 -2.29 18.02
C ASN A 111 3.19 -3.56 18.08
N MET A 112 4.17 -3.73 17.19
CA MET A 112 5.15 -4.81 17.26
C MET A 112 6.34 -4.49 18.16
N ARG A 113 6.69 -3.20 18.32
CA ARG A 113 7.78 -2.77 19.22
C ARG A 113 7.52 -3.14 20.69
N GLY A 114 6.26 -3.29 21.09
CA GLY A 114 5.90 -3.73 22.45
C GLY A 114 6.00 -5.24 22.70
N SER A 115 6.10 -6.07 21.66
CA SER A 115 6.13 -7.55 21.80
C SER A 115 7.51 -8.15 21.58
N LYS A 116 8.50 -7.35 21.17
CA LYS A 116 9.87 -7.83 20.99
C LYS A 116 10.60 -7.68 22.32
N ASN A 117 10.42 -8.64 23.21
CA ASN A 117 11.42 -8.90 24.24
C ASN A 117 12.71 -9.22 23.47
N VAL A 118 13.59 -8.23 23.35
CA VAL A 118 14.92 -8.45 22.80
C VAL A 118 15.69 -9.15 23.91
N TYR A 119 15.57 -10.48 23.97
CA TYR A 119 16.42 -11.29 24.82
C TYR A 119 17.86 -10.94 24.47
N LYS A 120 18.63 -10.49 25.47
CA LYS A 120 20.04 -10.14 25.27
C LYS A 120 20.86 -11.35 24.82
N ASP A 121 20.36 -12.55 25.08
CA ASP A 121 20.97 -13.83 24.74
C ASP A 121 19.87 -14.83 24.30
N PRO A 122 20.04 -15.57 23.19
CA PRO A 122 19.08 -16.59 22.74
C PRO A 122 18.82 -17.72 23.74
N ASN A 123 19.66 -17.89 24.77
CA ASN A 123 19.51 -18.93 25.79
C ASN A 123 18.86 -18.46 27.10
N ILE A 124 18.47 -17.19 27.21
CA ILE A 124 17.86 -16.64 28.43
C ILE A 124 16.41 -16.28 28.13
N ILE A 125 15.49 -16.77 28.96
CA ILE A 125 14.06 -16.46 28.90
C ILE A 125 13.72 -15.53 30.08
N ASP A 126 13.77 -14.23 29.83
CA ASP A 126 13.63 -13.15 30.82
C ASP A 126 12.16 -12.81 31.15
N ASP A 127 11.19 -13.35 30.41
CA ASP A 127 9.78 -12.97 30.48
C ASP A 127 8.86 -14.04 31.10
N ALA A 128 9.44 -15.05 31.72
CA ALA A 128 8.69 -16.07 32.46
C ALA A 128 8.03 -15.47 33.71
N ARG A 129 6.70 -15.30 33.68
CA ARG A 129 5.90 -15.01 34.88
C ARG A 129 5.60 -16.31 35.62
N TYR A 130 6.15 -16.45 36.82
CA TYR A 130 5.78 -17.52 37.76
C TYR A 130 5.01 -16.95 38.94
N SER A 131 4.02 -17.69 39.43
CA SER A 131 3.40 -17.44 40.75
C SER A 131 3.84 -18.56 41.67
N ILE A 132 4.54 -18.21 42.75
CA ILE A 132 4.79 -19.15 43.84
C ILE A 132 3.46 -19.32 44.57
N LYS A 133 2.99 -20.57 44.66
CA LYS A 133 1.95 -20.93 45.62
C LYS A 133 2.66 -21.45 46.85
N ASP A 134 2.39 -20.84 47.99
CA ASP A 134 2.80 -21.42 49.27
C ASP A 134 1.82 -22.57 49.57
N ASP A 135 2.37 -23.76 49.83
CA ASP A 135 1.59 -24.94 50.21
C ASP A 135 1.10 -24.75 51.66
N GLU A 136 -0.23 -24.58 51.85
CA GLU A 136 -0.93 -24.73 53.14
C GLU A 136 -1.43 -26.16 53.34
#